data_AF-A0AAN6T6Z1-F1
#
_entry.id   AF-A0AAN6T6Z1-F1
#
_cell.length_a   1.000
_cell.length_b   1.000
_cell.length_c   1.000
_cell.angle_alpha   90.00
_cell.angle_beta   90.00
_cell.angle_gamma   90.00
#
_symmetry.space_group_name_H-M   'P 1'
#
loop_
_entity.id
_entity.type
_entity.pdbx_description
1 polymer ?
#
loop_
_entity_poly.entity_id
_entity_poly.type
_entity_poly.pdbx_seq_one_letter_code
_entity_poly.pdbx_strand_id
1 'polypeptide(L)'
;EECGLSASEARQRGCVFDAVIMGWVPWRCYDAGLARDFLAEKDWPFYRGPGWKAMDNTSDASDSGLRMPLEEVLRGEWSTLYVEEEFYLFQCTYTWRKTWQAAMSGGMLDGYVGDSHHTSHCEMLITKGPHLDKNVYMKYASCPWVRSADRGRFGWYRVIDGNKVYR
;
A
#
# COMPACT_ATOMS: atom_id res chain seq x y z
N GLU A 1 -13.30 3.73 -11.85
CA GLU A 1 -12.88 2.32 -12.00
C GLU A 1 -12.51 1.77 -10.63
N GLU A 2 -12.75 0.49 -10.38
CA GLU A 2 -12.44 -0.18 -9.11
C GLU A 2 -11.93 -1.61 -9.37
N CYS A 3 -11.21 -2.17 -8.39
CA CYS A 3 -10.51 -3.44 -8.52
C CYS A 3 -11.27 -4.67 -7.97
N GLY A 4 -12.53 -4.53 -7.56
CA GLY A 4 -13.33 -5.66 -7.07
C GLY A 4 -13.02 -6.04 -5.61
N LEU A 5 -13.30 -7.29 -5.26
CA LEU A 5 -13.25 -7.79 -3.88
C LEU A 5 -12.11 -8.78 -3.62
N SER A 6 -11.30 -9.10 -4.63
CA SER A 6 -10.19 -10.05 -4.49
C SER A 6 -9.06 -9.75 -5.47
N ALA A 7 -7.87 -10.29 -5.21
CA ALA A 7 -6.75 -10.24 -6.14
C ALA A 7 -7.10 -10.83 -7.52
N SER A 8 -7.90 -11.90 -7.55
CA SER A 8 -8.37 -12.52 -8.80
C SER A 8 -9.26 -11.56 -9.60
N GLU A 9 -10.25 -10.94 -8.95
CA GLU A 9 -11.10 -9.94 -9.60
C GLU A 9 -10.32 -8.71 -10.04
N ALA A 10 -9.34 -8.27 -9.25
CA ALA A 10 -8.48 -7.13 -9.57
C ALA A 10 -7.72 -7.39 -10.87
N ARG A 11 -7.09 -8.56 -11.01
CA ARG A 11 -6.42 -8.97 -12.26
C ARG A 11 -7.38 -9.03 -13.43
N GLN A 12 -8.56 -9.63 -13.25
CA GLN A 12 -9.59 -9.70 -14.30
C GLN A 12 -10.07 -8.33 -14.77
N ARG A 13 -10.08 -7.33 -13.86
CA ARG A 13 -10.45 -5.94 -14.14
C ARG A 13 -9.29 -5.10 -14.69
N GLY A 14 -8.11 -5.70 -14.90
CA GLY A 14 -6.92 -4.98 -15.37
C GLY A 14 -6.31 -4.06 -14.33
N CYS A 15 -6.51 -4.33 -13.04
CA CYS A 15 -5.78 -3.65 -11.98
C CYS A 15 -4.39 -4.25 -11.81
N VAL A 16 -3.47 -3.40 -11.35
CA VAL A 16 -2.09 -3.75 -11.05
C VAL A 16 -1.89 -3.69 -9.54
N PHE A 17 -1.11 -4.62 -9.00
CA PHE A 17 -0.69 -4.57 -7.62
C PHE A 17 0.50 -3.62 -7.46
N ASP A 18 0.30 -2.53 -6.73
CA ASP A 18 1.35 -1.59 -6.35
C ASP A 18 1.89 -1.99 -4.97
N ALA A 19 3.07 -2.63 -4.97
CA ALA A 19 3.71 -3.11 -3.76
C ALA A 19 4.27 -2.00 -2.87
N VAL A 20 4.40 -0.76 -3.35
CA VAL A 20 4.87 0.35 -2.52
C VAL A 20 3.74 0.83 -1.61
N ILE A 21 2.53 1.01 -2.15
CA ILE A 21 1.34 1.36 -1.34
C ILE A 21 0.58 0.16 -0.81
N MET A 22 1.00 -1.06 -1.16
CA MET A 22 0.36 -2.31 -0.76
C MET A 22 -1.13 -2.35 -1.15
N GLY A 23 -1.42 -2.17 -2.44
CA GLY A 23 -2.80 -2.13 -2.92
C GLY A 23 -2.99 -2.41 -4.41
N TRP A 24 -4.20 -2.83 -4.74
CA TRP A 24 -4.68 -3.00 -6.11
C TRP A 24 -5.18 -1.67 -6.66
N VAL A 25 -4.63 -1.25 -7.79
CA VAL A 25 -4.91 0.05 -8.43
C VAL A 25 -5.28 -0.17 -9.89
N PRO A 26 -6.33 0.49 -10.43
CA PRO A 26 -6.61 0.45 -11.86
C PRO A 26 -5.41 0.96 -12.66
N TRP A 27 -5.06 0.29 -13.76
CA TRP A 27 -3.82 0.55 -14.51
C TRP A 27 -3.61 2.03 -14.89
N ARG A 28 -4.69 2.79 -15.13
CA ARG A 28 -4.63 4.21 -15.51
C ARG A 28 -4.06 5.13 -14.42
N CYS A 29 -4.12 4.71 -13.15
CA CYS A 29 -3.56 5.44 -12.01
C CYS A 29 -2.31 4.75 -11.43
N TYR A 30 -1.82 3.67 -12.04
CA TYR A 30 -0.61 3.00 -11.62
C TYR A 30 0.61 3.63 -12.32
N ASP A 31 1.62 4.00 -11.54
CA ASP A 31 2.89 4.51 -12.06
C ASP A 31 3.95 3.42 -11.97
N ALA A 32 4.08 2.65 -13.05
CA ALA A 32 4.99 1.52 -13.11
C ALA A 32 6.47 1.93 -13.00
N GLY A 33 6.84 3.09 -13.56
CA GLY A 33 8.22 3.58 -13.51
C GLY A 33 8.58 3.99 -12.09
N LEU A 34 7.72 4.78 -11.46
CA LEU A 34 7.86 5.20 -10.08
C LEU A 34 7.94 4.00 -9.12
N ALA A 35 6.99 3.05 -9.22
CA ALA A 35 6.94 1.88 -8.35
C ALA A 35 8.20 1.01 -8.49
N ARG A 36 8.65 0.77 -9.73
CA ARG A 36 9.89 0.02 -10.00
C ARG A 36 11.10 0.70 -9.34
N ASP A 37 11.26 2.01 -9.54
CA ASP A 37 12.41 2.75 -9.00
C ASP A 37 12.43 2.72 -7.47
N PHE A 38 11.27 2.81 -6.83
CA PHE A 38 11.16 2.69 -5.37
C PHE A 38 11.48 1.27 -4.86
N LEU A 39 10.96 0.24 -5.53
CA LEU A 39 11.23 -1.15 -5.12
C LEU A 39 12.68 -1.58 -5.36
N ALA A 40 13.43 -0.87 -6.20
CA ALA A 40 14.85 -1.14 -6.47
C ALA A 40 15.80 -0.55 -5.42
N GLU A 41 15.34 0.37 -4.57
CA GLU A 41 16.19 1.09 -3.61
C GLU A 41 16.77 0.15 -2.53
N LYS A 42 15.98 -0.84 -2.09
CA LYS A 42 16.33 -1.73 -0.99
C LYS A 42 15.59 -3.07 -1.12
N ASP A 43 16.21 -4.15 -0.66
CA ASP A 43 15.50 -5.41 -0.43
C ASP A 43 14.64 -5.29 0.85
N TRP A 44 13.40 -4.85 0.67
CA TRP A 44 12.47 -4.62 1.77
C TRP A 44 12.00 -5.93 2.40
N PRO A 45 12.20 -6.13 3.72
CA PRO A 45 11.66 -7.29 4.40
C PRO A 45 10.17 -7.11 4.69
N PHE A 46 9.41 -8.15 4.38
CA PHE A 46 7.99 -8.26 4.68
C PHE A 46 7.77 -9.47 5.57
N TYR A 47 6.92 -9.34 6.59
CA TYR A 47 6.72 -10.39 7.59
C TYR A 47 5.26 -10.80 7.72
N ARG A 48 5.05 -12.08 8.00
CA ARG A 48 3.77 -12.64 8.45
C ARG A 48 3.65 -12.50 9.96
N GLY A 49 2.46 -12.12 10.40
CA GLY A 49 2.08 -12.15 11.81
C GLY A 49 2.83 -11.13 12.69
N PRO A 50 2.26 -10.79 13.87
CA PRO A 50 2.84 -9.77 14.75
C PRO A 50 4.11 -10.24 15.48
N GLY A 51 4.39 -11.54 15.47
CA GLY A 51 5.51 -12.17 16.18
C GLY A 51 6.90 -11.77 15.67
N TRP A 52 7.01 -11.10 14.52
CA TRP A 52 8.29 -10.61 13.99
C TRP A 52 8.99 -9.64 14.96
N LYS A 53 8.23 -8.89 15.78
CA LYS A 53 8.78 -7.95 16.76
C LYS A 53 9.48 -8.63 17.94
N ALA A 54 9.16 -9.90 18.23
CA ALA A 54 9.76 -10.64 19.34
C ALA A 54 11.18 -11.15 19.02
N MET A 55 11.67 -10.92 17.80
CA MET A 55 12.99 -11.39 17.33
C MET A 55 14.07 -10.32 17.40
N ASP A 56 13.81 -9.16 18.02
CA ASP A 56 14.69 -7.99 17.98
C ASP A 56 16.04 -8.13 18.71
N ASN A 57 16.39 -9.30 19.26
CA ASN A 57 17.63 -9.41 20.03
C ASN A 57 18.54 -10.62 19.78
N THR A 58 18.15 -11.69 19.07
CA THR A 58 19.09 -12.83 18.87
C THR A 58 18.85 -13.78 17.68
N SER A 59 17.79 -13.62 16.88
CA SER A 59 17.56 -14.54 15.76
C SER A 59 17.16 -13.79 14.50
N ASP A 60 17.95 -13.98 13.44
CA ASP A 60 17.61 -13.51 12.10
C ASP A 60 16.17 -13.94 11.81
N ALA A 61 15.29 -12.99 11.48
CA ALA A 61 13.89 -13.26 11.15
C ALA A 61 13.72 -14.17 9.91
N SER A 62 14.82 -14.54 9.24
CA SER A 62 14.88 -15.62 8.26
C SER A 62 14.68 -17.01 8.88
N ASP A 63 15.09 -17.23 10.13
CA ASP A 63 15.05 -18.55 10.79
C ASP A 63 13.67 -18.91 11.36
N SER A 64 12.78 -17.92 11.49
CA SER A 64 11.44 -18.11 12.06
C SER A 64 10.35 -18.48 11.05
N GLY A 65 10.67 -18.47 9.75
CA GLY A 65 9.69 -18.66 8.68
C GLY A 65 8.67 -17.52 8.54
N LEU A 66 8.83 -16.42 9.28
CA LEU A 66 7.92 -15.28 9.24
C LEU A 66 8.21 -14.33 8.07
N ARG A 67 9.45 -14.24 7.59
CA ARG A 67 9.76 -13.43 6.40
C ARG A 67 9.05 -14.02 5.17
N MET A 68 8.35 -13.16 4.44
CA MET A 68 7.64 -13.51 3.21
C MET A 68 8.56 -13.29 2.01
N PRO A 69 8.68 -14.26 1.09
CA PRO A 69 9.35 -14.05 -0.19
C PRO A 69 8.69 -12.92 -0.98
N LEU A 70 9.48 -12.09 -1.66
CA LEU A 70 8.97 -10.96 -2.44
C LEU A 70 7.94 -11.40 -3.48
N GLU A 71 8.18 -12.52 -4.17
CA GLU A 71 7.26 -13.11 -5.15
C GLU A 71 5.87 -13.36 -4.55
N GLU A 72 5.78 -13.74 -3.28
CA GLU A 72 4.51 -13.92 -2.60
C GLU A 72 3.86 -12.59 -2.20
N VAL A 73 4.65 -11.62 -1.76
CA VAL A 73 4.15 -10.26 -1.51
C VAL A 73 3.52 -9.70 -2.78
N LEU A 74 4.20 -9.86 -3.92
CA LEU A 74 3.78 -9.39 -5.24
C LEU A 74 2.54 -10.10 -5.78
N ARG A 75 2.19 -11.29 -5.28
CA ARG A 75 0.89 -11.90 -5.61
C ARG A 75 -0.27 -11.06 -5.09
N GLY A 76 -0.08 -10.28 -4.03
CA GLY A 76 -1.14 -9.45 -3.44
C GLY A 76 -2.31 -10.27 -2.87
N GLU A 77 -2.04 -11.53 -2.47
CA GLU A 77 -3.01 -12.52 -1.99
C GLU A 77 -2.97 -12.66 -0.46
N TRP A 78 -2.87 -11.53 0.23
CA TRP A 78 -2.77 -11.44 1.68
C TRP A 78 -3.62 -10.26 2.18
N SER A 79 -4.00 -10.28 3.45
CA SER A 79 -4.85 -9.22 4.04
C SER A 79 -4.04 -8.18 4.83
N THR A 80 -3.02 -8.64 5.54
CA THR A 80 -2.13 -7.83 6.39
C THR A 80 -0.72 -8.37 6.31
N LEU A 81 0.26 -7.48 6.14
CA LEU A 81 1.69 -7.77 6.34
C LEU A 81 2.23 -6.87 7.43
N TYR A 82 3.42 -7.21 7.89
CA TYR A 82 4.20 -6.37 8.76
C TYR A 82 5.49 -5.95 8.07
N VAL A 83 5.90 -4.72 8.34
CA VAL A 83 7.04 -4.08 7.68
C VAL A 83 7.91 -3.36 8.69
N GLU A 84 9.11 -3.01 8.28
CA GLU A 84 9.94 -2.09 9.07
C GLU A 84 9.38 -0.67 9.02
N GLU A 85 9.75 0.11 10.02
CA GLU A 85 9.37 1.53 10.12
C GLU A 85 9.86 2.36 8.93
N GLU A 86 11.08 2.05 8.47
CA GLU A 86 11.66 2.68 7.31
C GLU A 86 10.77 2.53 6.07
N PHE A 87 10.10 1.38 5.90
CA PHE A 87 9.17 1.16 4.79
C PHE A 87 7.97 2.11 4.84
N TYR A 88 7.44 2.43 6.02
CA TYR A 88 6.32 3.39 6.13
C TYR A 88 6.71 4.79 5.68
N LEU A 89 7.86 5.27 6.14
CA LEU A 89 8.38 6.57 5.75
C LEU A 89 8.69 6.57 4.24
N PHE A 90 9.26 5.48 3.74
CA PHE A 90 9.52 5.29 2.32
C PHE A 90 8.23 5.34 1.48
N GLN A 91 7.17 4.64 1.89
CA GLN A 91 5.86 4.72 1.26
C GLN A 91 5.30 6.16 1.26
N CYS A 92 5.51 6.94 2.33
CA CYS A 92 5.09 8.34 2.37
C CYS A 92 5.82 9.21 1.34
N THR A 93 7.12 8.97 1.13
CA THR A 93 7.86 9.69 0.07
C THR A 93 7.40 9.27 -1.33
N TYR A 94 6.98 8.02 -1.52
CA TYR A 94 6.38 7.54 -2.77
C TYR A 94 5.09 8.26 -3.11
N THR A 95 4.14 8.33 -2.17
CA THR A 95 2.84 8.99 -2.43
C THR A 95 3.02 10.49 -2.65
N TRP A 96 3.96 11.13 -1.96
CA TRP A 96 4.33 12.51 -2.24
C TRP A 96 4.87 12.70 -3.67
N ARG A 97 5.84 11.88 -4.11
CA ARG A 97 6.42 11.96 -5.46
C ARG A 97 5.37 11.70 -6.54
N LYS A 98 4.48 10.72 -6.32
CA LYS A 98 3.37 10.40 -7.23
C LYS A 98 2.38 11.57 -7.37
N THR A 99 2.01 12.20 -6.24
CA THR A 99 1.15 13.39 -6.23
C THR A 99 1.79 14.55 -6.99
N TRP A 100 3.07 14.82 -6.75
CA TRP A 100 3.80 15.87 -7.46
C TRP A 100 3.86 15.62 -8.98
N GLN A 101 4.19 14.39 -9.39
CA GLN A 101 4.24 14.02 -10.81
C GLN A 101 2.88 14.18 -11.48
N ALA A 102 1.80 13.70 -10.86
CA ALA A 102 0.44 13.86 -11.36
C ALA A 102 0.06 15.35 -11.51
N ALA A 103 0.41 16.20 -10.55
CA ALA A 103 0.16 17.64 -10.60
C ALA A 103 0.91 18.32 -11.76
N MET A 104 2.15 17.91 -12.03
CA MET A 104 2.99 18.52 -13.08
C MET A 104 2.69 18.02 -14.49
N SER A 105 2.22 16.77 -14.63
CA SER A 105 1.95 16.16 -15.94
C SER A 105 0.47 16.08 -16.30
N GLY A 106 -0.44 16.53 -15.41
CA GLY A 106 -1.89 16.31 -15.56
C GLY A 106 -2.30 14.85 -15.40
N GLY A 107 -1.50 14.04 -14.68
CA GLY A 107 -1.78 12.65 -14.39
C GLY A 107 -2.95 12.46 -13.42
N MET A 108 -3.52 11.26 -13.39
CA MET A 108 -4.59 10.91 -12.44
C MET A 108 -4.00 10.22 -11.21
N LEU A 109 -4.51 10.60 -10.03
CA LEU A 109 -4.25 9.88 -8.79
C LEU A 109 -5.32 8.83 -8.54
N ASP A 110 -4.91 7.73 -7.92
CA ASP A 110 -5.85 6.80 -7.32
C ASP A 110 -6.40 7.34 -6.00
N GLY A 111 -7.50 6.74 -5.53
CA GLY A 111 -8.19 7.17 -4.33
C GLY A 111 -7.35 7.10 -3.05
N TYR A 112 -6.37 6.20 -2.95
CA TYR A 112 -5.52 6.10 -1.77
C TYR A 112 -4.49 7.23 -1.72
N VAL A 113 -3.83 7.51 -2.84
CA VAL A 113 -2.83 8.59 -2.93
C VAL A 113 -3.48 9.97 -2.88
N GLY A 114 -4.67 10.12 -3.46
CA GLY A 114 -5.46 11.36 -3.36
C GLY A 114 -6.14 11.57 -1.99
N ASP A 115 -6.05 10.62 -1.07
CA ASP A 115 -6.66 10.71 0.25
C ASP A 115 -5.88 11.69 1.16
N SER A 116 -6.52 12.78 1.54
CA SER A 116 -6.00 13.73 2.55
C SER A 116 -5.68 13.07 3.91
N HIS A 117 -6.42 12.03 4.32
CA HIS A 117 -6.13 11.31 5.57
C HIS A 117 -4.84 10.50 5.45
N HIS A 118 -4.52 9.96 4.27
CA HIS A 118 -3.21 9.35 4.02
C HIS A 118 -2.09 10.38 4.14
N THR A 119 -2.29 11.56 3.55
CA THR A 119 -1.33 12.67 3.64
C THR A 119 -1.09 13.08 5.11
N SER A 120 -2.15 13.31 5.88
CA SER A 120 -2.05 13.65 7.30
C SER A 120 -1.43 12.54 8.15
N HIS A 121 -1.67 11.27 7.81
CA HIS A 121 -1.00 10.14 8.45
C HIS A 121 0.52 10.16 8.19
N CYS A 122 0.92 10.42 6.95
CA CYS A 122 2.33 10.56 6.59
C CYS A 122 3.01 11.75 7.27
N GLU A 123 2.35 12.91 7.31
CA GLU A 123 2.85 14.09 8.04
C GLU A 123 3.07 13.76 9.52
N MET A 124 2.13 13.05 10.14
CA MET A 124 2.26 12.60 11.52
C MET A 124 3.47 11.65 11.71
N LEU A 125 3.63 10.65 10.84
CA LEU A 125 4.76 9.73 10.91
C LEU A 125 6.11 10.46 10.78
N ILE A 126 6.20 11.42 9.87
CA ILE A 126 7.42 12.20 9.61
C ILE A 126 7.74 13.13 10.79
N THR A 127 6.73 13.80 11.35
CA THR A 127 6.94 14.85 12.36
C THR A 127 7.01 14.32 13.79
N LYS A 128 6.39 13.17 14.08
CA LYS A 128 6.27 12.61 15.44
C LYS A 128 6.88 11.21 15.60
N GLY A 129 7.37 10.61 14.52
CA GLY A 129 7.80 9.21 14.50
C GLY A 129 6.62 8.23 14.48
N PRO A 130 6.85 6.92 14.29
CA PRO A 130 5.77 5.95 14.18
C PRO A 130 5.05 5.72 15.51
N HIS A 131 3.72 5.82 15.46
CA HIS A 131 2.87 5.46 16.58
C HIS A 131 2.28 4.06 16.34
N LEU A 132 3.04 3.03 16.72
CA LEU A 132 2.53 1.74 17.21
C LEU A 132 1.41 1.07 16.39
N ASP A 133 1.72 0.67 15.17
CA ASP A 133 1.56 -0.70 14.69
C ASP A 133 2.14 -0.79 13.28
N LYS A 134 3.17 -1.64 13.14
CA LYS A 134 3.98 -1.72 11.93
C LYS A 134 3.35 -2.72 10.92
N ASN A 135 2.01 -2.68 10.79
CA ASN A 135 1.24 -3.50 9.87
C ASN A 135 0.63 -2.71 8.68
N VAL A 136 0.84 -3.22 7.48
CA VAL A 136 0.21 -2.69 6.26
C VAL A 136 -0.95 -3.58 5.87
N TYR A 137 -2.08 -2.96 5.53
CA TYR A 137 -3.24 -3.66 5.02
C TYR A 137 -3.25 -3.69 3.51
N MET A 138 -3.82 -4.74 2.93
CA MET A 138 -4.21 -4.78 1.52
C MET A 138 -5.30 -3.74 1.25
N LYS A 139 -5.09 -2.93 0.22
CA LYS A 139 -5.97 -1.83 -0.18
C LYS A 139 -6.48 -2.04 -1.59
N TYR A 140 -7.65 -1.53 -1.89
CA TYR A 140 -8.22 -1.47 -3.23
C TYR A 140 -8.59 -0.02 -3.50
N ALA A 141 -7.88 0.61 -4.44
CA ALA A 141 -8.10 2.01 -4.78
C ALA A 141 -9.02 2.12 -5.99
N SER A 142 -9.83 3.18 -6.01
CA SER A 142 -10.55 3.60 -7.21
C SER A 142 -9.71 4.58 -8.04
N CYS A 143 -10.03 4.70 -9.32
CA CYS A 143 -9.37 5.62 -10.25
C CYS A 143 -10.41 6.26 -11.19
N PRO A 144 -10.32 7.57 -11.50
CA PRO A 144 -9.49 8.55 -10.79
C PRO A 144 -10.00 8.79 -9.36
N TRP A 145 -9.18 9.42 -8.53
CA TRP A 145 -9.61 10.01 -7.28
C TRP A 145 -10.74 11.00 -7.57
N VAL A 146 -11.87 10.80 -6.90
CA VAL A 146 -13.03 11.69 -6.96
C VAL A 146 -13.59 11.84 -5.56
N ARG A 147 -13.90 13.08 -5.17
CA ARG A 147 -14.62 13.34 -3.92
C ARG A 147 -16.08 12.95 -4.13
N SER A 148 -16.47 11.77 -3.66
CA SER A 148 -17.84 11.29 -3.83
C SER A 148 -18.32 10.48 -2.64
N ALA A 149 -19.58 10.69 -2.23
CA ALA A 149 -20.15 9.98 -1.09
C ALA A 149 -20.44 8.50 -1.39
N ASP A 150 -20.64 8.14 -2.66
CA ASP A 150 -20.98 6.80 -3.13
C ASP A 150 -19.78 5.82 -3.18
N ARG A 151 -18.55 6.33 -3.28
CA ARG A 151 -17.30 5.55 -3.40
C ARG A 151 -16.45 5.59 -2.13
N GLY A 152 -17.06 5.94 -1.00
CA GLY A 152 -16.34 6.29 0.23
C GLY A 152 -15.65 7.64 0.11
N ARG A 153 -15.35 8.27 1.24
CA ARG A 153 -14.93 9.68 1.33
C ARG A 153 -13.73 10.02 0.44
N PHE A 154 -12.86 9.03 0.20
CA PHE A 154 -11.59 9.22 -0.52
C PHE A 154 -11.35 8.23 -1.67
N GLY A 155 -12.28 7.30 -1.92
CA GLY A 155 -12.17 6.42 -3.09
C GLY A 155 -11.21 5.24 -2.93
N TRP A 156 -11.01 4.71 -1.72
CA TRP A 156 -10.33 3.44 -1.51
C TRP A 156 -10.99 2.65 -0.37
N TYR A 157 -10.80 1.33 -0.36
CA TYR A 157 -11.38 0.44 0.63
C TYR A 157 -10.46 -0.74 0.95
N ARG A 158 -10.80 -1.40 2.07
CA ARG A 158 -10.32 -2.74 2.40
C ARG A 158 -11.41 -3.75 2.08
N VAL A 159 -11.02 -5.00 1.83
CA VAL A 159 -11.96 -6.12 1.80
C VAL A 159 -11.84 -6.86 3.11
N ILE A 160 -12.93 -6.91 3.88
CA ILE A 160 -13.03 -7.62 5.15
C ILE A 160 -14.26 -8.50 5.08
N ASP A 161 -14.09 -9.82 5.26
CA ASP A 161 -15.17 -10.82 5.19
C ASP A 161 -16.01 -10.70 3.91
N GLY A 162 -15.34 -10.47 2.77
CA GLY A 162 -15.98 -10.31 1.45
C GLY A 162 -16.68 -8.96 1.22
N ASN A 163 -16.62 -8.03 2.17
CA ASN A 163 -17.29 -6.74 2.10
C ASN A 163 -16.29 -5.58 1.92
N LYS A 164 -16.69 -4.55 1.16
CA LYS A 164 -15.93 -3.30 1.07
C LYS A 164 -16.09 -2.50 2.35
N VAL A 165 -14.97 -2.21 3.01
CA VAL A 165 -14.89 -1.32 4.16
C VAL A 165 -14.10 -0.08 3.76
N TYR A 166 -14.82 0.99 3.49
CA TYR A 166 -14.23 2.30 3.15
C TYR A 166 -13.64 2.97 4.39
N ARG A 167 -12.60 3.77 4.17
CA ARG A 167 -11.93 4.57 5.18
C ARG A 167 -12.14 6.06 4.91
#